data_AF-A0A934JLH1-F1
#
_entry.id   AF-A0A934JLH1-F1
#
_cell.length_a   1.000
_cell.length_b   1.000
_cell.length_c   1.000
_cell.angle_alpha   90.00
_cell.angle_beta   90.00
_cell.angle_gamma   90.00
#
_symmetry.space_group_name_H-M   'P 1'
#
loop_
_entity.id
_entity.type
_entity.pdbx_description
1 polymer ?
#
loop_
_entity_poly.entity_id
_entity_poly.type
_entity_poly.pdbx_seq_one_letter_code
_entity_poly.pdbx_strand_id
1 'polypeptide(L)'
;MKYIKSVVSMLCLVVAPLSMAAYPSINEAQSCQALVDFVDIKVSKIGDRYTKNDIALIRKGLSAYSAYLQEDVITPGLLSFYGGNAKKAKAMNKLFYRNKVTFMRHLNERYSDQKLITDYAYAINQCAKKSLPKGDTYWQLKSSLETIIRLAKLEKA
;
A
#
# COMPACT_ATOMS: atom_id res chain seq x y z
N MET A 1 61.28 34.52 -6.93
CA MET A 1 61.82 34.16 -5.61
C MET A 1 60.83 34.61 -4.53
N LYS A 2 60.62 33.77 -3.51
CA LYS A 2 59.77 33.93 -2.29
C LYS A 2 58.32 33.41 -2.35
N TYR A 3 58.20 32.16 -1.91
CA TYR A 3 57.03 31.47 -1.38
C TYR A 3 56.61 32.06 -0.02
N ILE A 4 55.32 32.31 0.24
CA ILE A 4 54.71 32.15 1.59
C ILE A 4 53.21 31.75 1.46
N LYS A 5 52.96 30.46 1.71
CA LYS A 5 51.88 29.85 2.52
C LYS A 5 50.53 30.59 2.65
N SER A 6 49.47 29.96 2.16
CA SER A 6 48.23 29.77 2.95
C SER A 6 47.46 28.55 2.43
N VAL A 7 47.63 27.46 3.17
CA VAL A 7 46.73 26.31 3.17
C VAL A 7 45.57 26.69 4.09
N VAL A 8 44.38 26.91 3.56
CA VAL A 8 43.15 26.80 4.34
C VAL A 8 42.22 25.87 3.59
N SER A 9 42.22 24.64 4.10
CA SER A 9 41.31 23.55 3.81
C SER A 9 39.86 24.05 3.71
N MET A 10 39.31 24.05 2.50
CA MET A 10 37.88 24.26 2.30
C MET A 10 37.19 22.95 2.68
N LEU A 11 36.77 22.91 3.94
CA LEU A 11 36.03 21.83 4.58
C LEU A 11 34.83 21.46 3.70
N CYS A 12 34.93 20.31 3.02
CA CYS A 12 33.81 19.66 2.35
C CYS A 12 32.67 19.49 3.37
N LEU A 13 31.63 20.31 3.23
CA LEU A 13 30.31 20.03 3.77
C LEU A 13 29.76 18.82 2.99
N VAL A 14 30.19 17.63 3.40
CA VAL A 14 29.47 16.39 3.12
C VAL A 14 28.20 16.45 3.95
N VAL A 15 27.20 17.17 3.45
CA VAL A 15 25.83 17.06 3.94
C VAL A 15 25.44 15.63 3.61
N ALA A 16 25.42 14.78 4.64
CA ALA A 16 24.97 13.40 4.52
C ALA A 16 23.59 13.39 3.83
N PRO A 17 23.35 12.51 2.85
CA PRO A 17 21.99 12.27 2.42
C PRO A 17 21.26 11.67 3.62
N LEU A 18 20.49 12.50 4.33
CA LEU A 18 19.40 12.02 5.16
C LEU A 18 18.58 11.15 4.22
N SER A 19 18.72 9.83 4.40
CA SER A 19 17.98 8.83 3.65
C SER A 19 16.54 8.97 4.09
N MET A 20 15.84 9.96 3.52
CA MET A 20 14.40 10.03 3.59
C MET A 20 13.93 8.79 2.86
N ALA A 21 13.56 7.76 3.61
CA ALA A 21 12.74 6.69 3.08
C ALA A 21 11.56 7.39 2.42
N ALA A 22 11.55 7.43 1.09
CA ALA A 22 10.49 8.06 0.35
C ALA A 22 9.23 7.27 0.66
N TYR A 23 8.33 7.86 1.46
CA TYR A 23 6.98 7.35 1.61
C TYR A 23 6.40 7.14 0.21
N PRO A 24 5.57 6.11 0.00
CA PRO A 24 4.99 5.86 -1.30
C PRO A 24 4.32 7.14 -1.79
N SER A 25 4.45 7.43 -3.09
CA SER A 25 3.72 8.56 -3.65
C SER A 25 2.22 8.37 -3.39
N ILE A 26 1.47 9.48 -3.32
CA ILE A 26 0.01 9.42 -3.06
C ILE A 26 -0.68 8.50 -4.07
N ASN A 27 -0.26 8.56 -5.34
CA ASN A 27 -0.78 7.72 -6.41
C ASN A 27 -0.47 6.23 -6.19
N GLU A 28 0.74 5.89 -5.71
CA GLU A 28 1.08 4.51 -5.36
C GLU A 28 0.27 4.02 -4.15
N ALA A 29 0.12 4.82 -3.10
CA ALA A 29 -0.68 4.47 -1.93
C ALA A 29 -2.16 4.23 -2.31
N GLN A 30 -2.71 5.10 -3.16
CA GLN A 30 -4.04 4.95 -3.73
C GLN A 30 -4.17 3.69 -4.59
N SER A 31 -3.17 3.39 -5.43
CA SER A 31 -3.15 2.14 -6.22
C SER A 31 -3.10 0.90 -5.33
N CYS A 32 -2.34 0.94 -4.25
CA CYS A 32 -2.29 -0.11 -3.24
C CYS A 32 -3.64 -0.29 -2.54
N GLN A 33 -4.32 0.80 -2.17
CA GLN A 33 -5.64 0.73 -1.57
C GLN A 33 -6.66 0.11 -2.54
N ALA A 34 -6.60 0.46 -3.82
CA ALA A 34 -7.48 -0.12 -4.82
C ALA A 34 -7.23 -1.62 -5.05
N LEU A 35 -5.97 -2.07 -4.98
CA LEU A 35 -5.63 -3.48 -5.01
C LEU A 35 -6.19 -4.23 -3.79
N VAL A 36 -6.04 -3.67 -2.59
CA VAL A 36 -6.58 -4.25 -1.36
C VAL A 36 -8.10 -4.40 -1.44
N ASP A 37 -8.79 -3.35 -1.87
CA ASP A 37 -10.25 -3.37 -2.04
C ASP A 37 -10.69 -4.39 -3.10
N PHE A 38 -9.93 -4.51 -4.20
CA PHE A 38 -10.20 -5.52 -5.23
C PHE A 38 -10.10 -6.94 -4.65
N VAL A 39 -9.06 -7.23 -3.88
CA VAL A 39 -8.88 -8.54 -3.24
C VAL A 39 -9.96 -8.81 -2.20
N ASP A 40 -10.37 -7.82 -1.39
CA ASP A 40 -11.47 -7.98 -0.42
C ASP A 40 -12.80 -8.33 -1.13
N ILE A 41 -13.10 -7.67 -2.25
CA ILE A 41 -14.28 -8.00 -3.08
C ILE A 41 -14.18 -9.43 -3.61
N LYS A 42 -13.01 -9.85 -4.11
CA LYS A 42 -12.81 -11.22 -4.60
C LYS A 42 -13.02 -12.24 -3.49
N VAL A 43 -12.41 -12.05 -2.32
CA VAL A 43 -12.55 -12.89 -1.13
C VAL A 43 -14.02 -12.98 -0.72
N SER A 44 -14.76 -11.87 -0.74
CA SER A 44 -16.19 -11.87 -0.43
C SER A 44 -17.02 -12.70 -1.42
N LYS A 45 -16.68 -12.68 -2.71
CA LYS A 45 -17.41 -13.43 -3.76
C LYS A 45 -17.16 -14.93 -3.72
N ILE A 46 -16.03 -15.36 -3.18
CA ILE A 46 -15.64 -16.76 -3.09
C ILE A 46 -15.74 -17.31 -1.67
N GLY A 47 -16.32 -16.52 -0.75
CA GLY A 47 -16.31 -16.79 0.69
C GLY A 47 -16.92 -18.13 1.06
N ASP A 48 -17.94 -18.58 0.33
CA ASP A 48 -18.65 -19.84 0.57
C ASP A 48 -17.79 -21.09 0.33
N ARG A 49 -16.62 -20.94 -0.31
CA ARG A 49 -15.69 -22.05 -0.55
C ARG A 49 -14.71 -22.32 0.58
N TYR A 50 -14.63 -21.41 1.55
CA TYR A 50 -13.68 -21.48 2.64
C TYR A 50 -14.39 -21.36 3.98
N THR A 51 -13.66 -21.64 5.06
CA THR A 51 -14.22 -21.50 6.39
C THR A 51 -14.52 -20.03 6.70
N LYS A 52 -15.60 -19.79 7.47
CA LYS A 52 -15.94 -18.43 7.93
C LYS A 52 -14.77 -17.76 8.68
N ASN A 53 -14.01 -18.54 9.44
CA ASN A 53 -12.85 -18.06 10.18
C ASN A 53 -11.75 -17.57 9.24
N ASP A 54 -11.44 -18.32 8.18
CA ASP A 54 -10.42 -17.93 7.21
C ASP A 54 -10.80 -16.66 6.46
N ILE A 55 -12.06 -16.56 6.02
CA ILE A 55 -12.58 -15.35 5.38
C ILE A 55 -12.51 -14.17 6.34
N ALA A 56 -12.93 -14.34 7.60
CA ALA A 56 -12.87 -13.29 8.60
C ALA A 56 -11.43 -12.79 8.85
N LEU A 57 -10.45 -13.71 8.95
CA LEU A 57 -9.04 -13.35 9.11
C LEU A 57 -8.52 -12.54 7.94
N ILE A 58 -8.81 -12.98 6.71
CA ILE A 58 -8.38 -12.27 5.50
C ILE A 58 -8.97 -10.86 5.50
N ARG A 59 -10.29 -10.75 5.63
CA ARG A 59 -11.00 -9.46 5.54
C ARG A 59 -10.61 -8.50 6.65
N LYS A 60 -10.38 -9.00 7.87
CA LYS A 60 -9.88 -8.18 8.98
C LYS A 60 -8.54 -7.52 8.64
N GLY A 61 -7.57 -8.30 8.15
CA GLY A 61 -6.25 -7.76 7.78
C GLY A 61 -6.30 -6.82 6.58
N LEU A 62 -7.11 -7.13 5.56
CA LEU A 62 -7.29 -6.24 4.41
C LEU A 62 -7.96 -4.92 4.80
N SER A 63 -9.00 -4.98 5.62
CA SER A 63 -9.71 -3.79 6.10
C SER A 63 -8.82 -2.90 6.96
N ALA A 64 -8.08 -3.47 7.92
CA ALA A 64 -7.14 -2.72 8.74
C ALA A 64 -6.07 -2.02 7.90
N TYR A 65 -5.53 -2.71 6.89
CA TYR A 65 -4.53 -2.12 6.00
C TYR A 65 -5.11 -1.05 5.06
N SER A 66 -6.33 -1.24 4.54
CA SER A 66 -7.02 -0.23 3.72
C SER A 66 -7.31 1.05 4.54
N ALA A 67 -7.70 0.91 5.81
CA ALA A 67 -7.88 2.01 6.74
C ALA A 67 -6.57 2.76 7.01
N TYR A 68 -5.50 2.03 7.33
CA TYR A 68 -4.16 2.61 7.50
C TYR A 68 -3.70 3.39 6.26
N LEU A 69 -3.86 2.82 5.06
CA LEU A 69 -3.54 3.53 3.83
C LEU A 69 -4.34 4.82 3.70
N GLN A 70 -5.62 4.81 4.06
CA GLN A 70 -6.45 6.02 3.99
C GLN A 70 -6.03 7.08 5.01
N GLU A 71 -5.92 6.68 6.27
CA GLU A 71 -5.85 7.59 7.43
C GLU A 71 -4.43 8.08 7.68
N ASP A 72 -3.44 7.20 7.56
CA ASP A 72 -2.05 7.50 7.90
C ASP A 72 -1.20 7.90 6.69
N VAL A 73 -1.62 7.53 5.47
CA VAL A 73 -0.81 7.73 4.26
C VAL A 73 -1.47 8.70 3.27
N ILE A 74 -2.65 8.33 2.75
CA ILE A 74 -3.31 9.06 1.65
C ILE A 74 -3.85 10.40 2.12
N THR A 75 -4.56 10.44 3.25
CA THR A 75 -5.20 11.68 3.75
C THR A 75 -4.16 12.73 4.14
N PRO A 76 -3.13 12.40 4.95
CA PRO A 76 -2.06 13.34 5.28
C PRO A 76 -1.26 13.74 4.04
N GLY A 77 -0.98 12.78 3.14
CA GLY A 77 -0.28 13.04 1.88
C GLY A 77 -1.01 14.04 0.99
N LEU A 78 -2.32 13.85 0.76
CA LEU A 78 -3.14 14.77 -0.02
C LEU A 78 -3.24 16.15 0.65
N LEU A 79 -3.38 16.20 1.97
CA LEU A 79 -3.45 17.47 2.69
C LEU A 79 -2.14 18.25 2.53
N SER A 80 -1.00 17.58 2.68
CA SER A 80 0.33 18.16 2.48
C SER A 80 0.52 18.65 1.04
N PHE A 81 0.17 17.82 0.05
CA PHE A 81 0.28 18.15 -1.38
C PHE A 81 -0.52 19.40 -1.76
N TYR A 82 -1.69 19.62 -1.14
CA TYR A 82 -2.52 20.80 -1.37
C TYR A 82 -2.27 21.95 -0.39
N GLY A 83 -1.12 21.96 0.31
CA GLY A 83 -0.73 23.04 1.21
C GLY A 83 -1.70 23.26 2.36
N GLY A 84 -2.26 22.18 2.92
CA GLY A 84 -3.25 22.25 4.00
C GLY A 84 -4.68 22.52 3.54
N ASN A 85 -4.94 22.66 2.23
CA ASN A 85 -6.29 22.90 1.74
C ASN A 85 -7.15 21.63 1.77
N ALA A 86 -7.85 21.41 2.89
CA ALA A 86 -8.71 20.25 3.12
C ALA A 86 -9.79 20.07 2.04
N LYS A 87 -10.34 21.17 1.49
CA LYS A 87 -11.36 21.10 0.43
C LYS A 87 -10.79 20.51 -0.86
N LYS A 88 -9.61 20.95 -1.29
CA LYS A 88 -8.91 20.40 -2.46
C LYS A 88 -8.47 18.95 -2.22
N ALA A 89 -7.88 18.66 -1.06
CA ALA A 89 -7.48 17.30 -0.69
C ALA A 89 -8.67 16.32 -0.73
N LYS A 90 -9.81 16.70 -0.13
CA LYS A 90 -11.04 15.91 -0.16
C LYS A 90 -11.60 15.74 -1.57
N ALA A 91 -11.60 16.78 -2.39
CA ALA A 91 -12.06 16.72 -3.77
C ALA A 91 -11.23 15.71 -4.59
N MET A 92 -9.91 15.69 -4.35
CA MET A 92 -8.99 14.82 -5.08
C MET A 92 -9.05 13.38 -4.60
N ASN A 93 -9.24 13.16 -3.30
CA ASN A 93 -9.55 11.81 -2.79
C ASN A 93 -10.84 11.27 -3.43
N LYS A 94 -11.89 12.11 -3.50
CA LYS A 94 -13.16 11.72 -4.15
C LYS A 94 -12.99 11.42 -5.64
N LEU A 95 -12.16 12.18 -6.35
CA LEU A 95 -11.86 11.94 -7.76
C LEU A 95 -11.19 10.57 -7.94
N PHE A 96 -10.22 10.24 -7.10
CA PHE A 96 -9.61 8.91 -7.11
C PHE A 96 -10.65 7.79 -6.91
N TYR A 97 -11.50 7.88 -5.88
CA TYR A 97 -12.53 6.87 -5.64
C TYR A 97 -13.51 6.69 -6.80
N ARG A 98 -13.87 7.78 -7.48
CA ARG A 98 -14.71 7.72 -8.69
C ARG A 98 -13.99 6.99 -9.83
N ASN A 99 -12.70 7.24 -10.01
CA ASN A 99 -11.90 6.66 -11.08
C ASN A 99 -11.41 5.23 -10.77
N LYS A 100 -11.43 4.84 -9.48
CA LYS A 100 -11.05 3.50 -9.02
C LYS A 100 -11.88 2.39 -9.68
N VAL A 101 -13.11 2.69 -10.09
CA VAL A 101 -13.96 1.74 -10.85
C VAL A 101 -13.27 1.24 -12.11
N THR A 102 -12.59 2.11 -12.85
CA THR A 102 -11.84 1.74 -14.06
C THR A 102 -10.66 0.80 -13.72
N PHE A 103 -9.95 1.10 -12.63
CA PHE A 103 -8.87 0.24 -12.16
C PHE A 103 -9.38 -1.15 -11.75
N MET A 104 -10.49 -1.20 -10.99
CA MET A 104 -11.14 -2.46 -10.61
C MET A 104 -11.62 -3.26 -11.82
N ARG A 105 -12.13 -2.58 -12.85
CA ARG A 105 -12.52 -3.23 -14.12
C ARG A 105 -11.33 -3.91 -14.78
N HIS A 106 -10.20 -3.22 -14.94
CA HIS A 106 -9.00 -3.80 -15.55
C HIS A 106 -8.41 -4.96 -14.73
N LEU A 107 -8.42 -4.85 -13.40
CA LEU A 107 -8.03 -5.98 -12.55
C LEU A 107 -8.97 -7.17 -12.71
N ASN A 108 -10.28 -6.94 -12.83
CA ASN A 108 -11.24 -8.03 -13.03
C ASN A 108 -11.13 -8.67 -14.42
N GLU A 109 -10.79 -7.90 -15.46
CA GLU A 109 -10.47 -8.41 -16.80
C GLU A 109 -9.22 -9.30 -16.76
N ARG A 110 -8.16 -8.87 -16.07
CA ARG A 110 -6.90 -9.64 -15.95
C ARG A 110 -7.02 -10.87 -15.05
N TYR A 111 -7.82 -10.78 -14.00
CA TYR A 111 -8.02 -11.83 -13.01
C TYR A 111 -9.49 -12.26 -12.99
N SER A 112 -9.95 -12.82 -14.10
CA SER A 112 -11.33 -13.29 -14.27
C SER A 112 -11.63 -14.54 -13.44
N ASP A 113 -10.62 -15.38 -13.23
CA ASP A 113 -10.70 -16.57 -12.39
C ASP A 113 -11.23 -16.23 -10.98
N GLN A 114 -12.27 -16.94 -10.57
CA GLN A 114 -12.78 -16.83 -9.22
C GLN A 114 -11.98 -17.76 -8.31
N LYS A 115 -10.72 -17.45 -8.02
CA LYS A 115 -9.87 -18.27 -7.15
C LYS A 115 -8.88 -17.41 -6.39
N LEU A 116 -8.38 -17.88 -5.25
CA LEU A 116 -7.30 -17.19 -4.56
C LEU A 116 -5.98 -17.55 -5.23
N ILE A 117 -5.17 -16.53 -5.52
CA ILE A 117 -3.83 -16.72 -6.08
C ILE A 117 -2.80 -16.05 -5.18
N THR A 118 -1.62 -16.66 -5.12
CA THR A 118 -0.48 -16.17 -4.34
C THR A 118 -0.05 -14.76 -4.74
N ASP A 119 -0.30 -14.39 -6.00
CA ASP A 119 0.05 -13.07 -6.55
C ASP A 119 -0.68 -11.93 -5.84
N TYR A 120 -1.91 -12.16 -5.37
CA TYR A 120 -2.63 -11.17 -4.56
C TYR A 120 -1.88 -10.86 -3.27
N ALA A 121 -1.46 -11.91 -2.55
CA ALA A 121 -0.72 -11.75 -1.31
C ALA A 121 0.65 -11.11 -1.54
N TYR A 122 1.34 -11.50 -2.62
CA TYR A 122 2.61 -10.91 -3.00
C TYR A 122 2.49 -9.42 -3.31
N ALA A 123 1.54 -9.02 -4.16
CA ALA A 123 1.37 -7.63 -4.57
C ALA A 123 0.98 -6.73 -3.39
N ILE A 124 0.11 -7.18 -2.49
CA ILE A 124 -0.24 -6.44 -1.26
C ILE A 124 0.97 -6.37 -0.31
N ASN A 125 1.78 -7.43 -0.20
CA ASN A 125 3.01 -7.37 0.59
C ASN A 125 4.01 -6.33 0.05
N GLN A 126 4.11 -6.16 -1.27
CA GLN A 126 4.94 -5.10 -1.86
C GLN A 126 4.43 -3.70 -1.51
N CYS A 127 3.10 -3.51 -1.46
CA CYS A 127 2.49 -2.30 -0.92
C CYS A 127 2.85 -2.08 0.55
N ALA A 128 2.77 -3.12 1.38
CA ALA A 128 3.10 -3.06 2.79
C ALA A 128 4.57 -2.69 3.02
N LYS A 129 5.50 -3.23 2.23
CA LYS A 129 6.94 -2.88 2.32
C LYS A 129 7.22 -1.42 2.02
N LYS A 130 6.45 -0.79 1.13
CA LYS A 130 6.59 0.63 0.80
C LYS A 130 5.95 1.54 1.85
N SER A 131 4.73 1.19 2.27
CA SER A 131 3.94 2.02 3.20
C SER A 131 4.34 1.84 4.66
N LEU A 132 4.91 0.69 5.04
CA LEU A 132 5.43 0.38 6.37
C LEU A 132 4.37 0.46 7.49
N PRO A 133 3.24 -0.27 7.40
CA PRO A 133 2.30 -0.37 8.52
C PRO A 133 2.99 -0.97 9.75
N LYS A 134 2.55 -0.55 10.94
CA LYS A 134 3.13 -0.95 12.23
C LYS A 134 2.06 -1.52 13.16
N GLY A 135 2.50 -2.09 14.29
CA GLY A 135 1.63 -2.58 15.35
C GLY A 135 0.59 -3.59 14.85
N ASP A 136 -0.64 -3.43 15.31
CA ASP A 136 -1.73 -4.35 14.99
C ASP A 136 -2.02 -4.44 13.49
N THR A 137 -1.95 -3.33 12.76
CA THR A 137 -2.15 -3.31 11.30
C THR A 137 -1.16 -4.24 10.59
N TYR A 138 0.11 -4.22 11.00
CA TYR A 138 1.12 -5.11 10.45
C TYR A 138 0.79 -6.58 10.69
N TRP A 139 0.48 -6.95 11.93
CA TRP A 139 0.22 -8.34 12.30
C TRP A 139 -1.07 -8.88 11.69
N GLN A 140 -2.12 -8.06 11.65
CA GLN A 140 -3.39 -8.42 11.02
C GLN A 140 -3.22 -8.59 9.51
N LEU A 141 -2.48 -7.69 8.85
CA LEU A 141 -2.18 -7.83 7.44
C LEU A 141 -1.34 -9.08 7.17
N LYS A 142 -0.27 -9.32 7.94
CA LYS A 142 0.56 -10.51 7.80
C LYS A 142 -0.26 -11.80 7.89
N SER A 143 -1.11 -11.90 8.91
CA SER A 143 -2.01 -13.06 9.09
C SER A 143 -2.97 -13.23 7.91
N SER A 144 -3.52 -12.13 7.38
CA SER A 144 -4.36 -12.14 6.18
C SER A 144 -3.60 -12.67 4.95
N LEU A 145 -2.39 -12.17 4.69
CA LEU A 145 -1.58 -12.60 3.54
C LEU A 145 -1.14 -14.06 3.63
N GLU A 146 -0.72 -14.52 4.81
CA GLU A 146 -0.38 -15.93 5.06
C GLU A 146 -1.59 -16.84 4.85
N THR A 147 -2.78 -16.39 5.26
CA THR A 147 -4.04 -17.12 5.03
C THR A 147 -4.37 -17.21 3.54
N ILE A 148 -4.25 -16.10 2.78
CA ILE A 148 -4.43 -16.11 1.32
C ILE A 148 -3.48 -17.10 0.66
N ILE A 149 -2.19 -17.09 1.04
CA ILE A 149 -1.18 -18.01 0.48
C ILE A 149 -1.54 -19.46 0.78
N ARG A 150 -1.94 -19.76 2.02
CA ARG A 150 -2.33 -21.11 2.43
C ARG A 150 -3.52 -21.61 1.60
N LEU A 151 -4.59 -20.83 1.50
CA LEU A 151 -5.78 -21.20 0.74
C LEU A 151 -5.50 -21.35 -0.76
N ALA A 152 -4.73 -20.43 -1.35
CA ALA A 152 -4.33 -20.50 -2.75
C ALA A 152 -3.51 -21.76 -3.10
N LYS A 153 -2.76 -22.32 -2.15
CA LYS A 153 -2.04 -23.59 -2.33
C LYS A 153 -2.96 -24.80 -2.30
N LEU A 154 -4.05 -24.75 -1.52
CA LEU A 154 -5.04 -25.82 -1.45
C LEU A 154 -5.85 -25.93 -2.75
N GLU A 155 -6.08 -24.83 -3.46
CA GLU A 155 -6.80 -24.84 -4.75
C GLU A 155 -5.98 -25.40 -5.93
N LYS A 156 -4.67 -25.61 -5.74
CA LYS A 156 -3.79 -26.24 -6.74
C LYS A 156 -3.63 -27.74 -6.54
N ALA A 157 -4.13 -28.28 -5.43
CA ALA A 157 -4.09 -29.70 -5.08
C ALA A 157 -5.40 -30.38 -5.50
#